data_AF-A0A7W7Q2Y3-F1
#
_entry.id   AF-A0A7W7Q2Y3-F1
#
_cell.length_a   1.000
_cell.length_b   1.000
_cell.length_c   1.000
_cell.angle_alpha   90.00
_cell.angle_beta   90.00
_cell.angle_gamma   90.00
#
_symmetry.space_group_name_H-M   'P 1'
#
loop_
_entity.id
_entity.type
_entity.pdbx_description
1 polymer ?
#
loop_
_entity_poly.entity_id
_entity_poly.type
_entity_poly.pdbx_seq_one_letter_code
_entity_poly.pdbx_strand_id
1 'polypeptide(L)'
;MRTDQDPGRVGYDLAGSTQLLRDGTVIGESDVGGGGQFTVGPERAAYTLRSTVDPADAGLSTHISAEWTFTSEHTADLVAIPLLAVRFAPDLDNDNTAPAGIRFTIPIYVQRNGADTPGTVGVPTVEVSYDDGTTWTRARVTASTATVNHPRDAEYVSLRSHITDREGNSQRQTIIRAYALT
;
A
#
# COMPACT_ATOMS: atom_id res chain seq x y z
N MET A 1 16.69 -9.67 4.35
CA MET A 1 16.51 -8.44 5.15
C MET A 1 15.11 -8.50 5.74
N ARG A 2 14.95 -8.61 7.07
CA ARG A 2 13.62 -8.75 7.72
C ARG A 2 13.01 -7.37 7.92
N THR A 3 11.80 -7.15 7.39
CA THR A 3 11.01 -5.94 7.63
C THR A 3 10.24 -6.14 8.94
N ASP A 4 10.76 -5.58 10.03
CA ASP A 4 9.98 -5.28 11.22
C ASP A 4 9.13 -4.01 10.98
N GLN A 5 7.97 -3.94 11.63
CA GLN A 5 6.92 -2.94 11.40
C GLN A 5 7.22 -1.57 12.02
N ASP A 6 8.49 -1.23 12.27
CA ASP A 6 8.86 0.02 12.93
C ASP A 6 8.78 1.23 11.97
N PRO A 7 8.21 2.37 12.41
CA PRO A 7 8.20 3.61 11.64
C PRO A 7 9.64 4.06 11.34
N GLY A 8 9.96 4.26 10.06
CA GLY A 8 11.23 4.89 9.64
C GLY A 8 12.23 3.99 8.92
N ARG A 9 11.91 2.72 8.64
CA ARG A 9 12.78 1.87 7.82
C ARG A 9 12.43 1.96 6.33
N VAL A 10 13.34 2.51 5.54
CA VAL A 10 13.32 2.46 4.07
C VAL A 10 14.14 1.23 3.66
N GLY A 11 13.50 0.22 3.06
CA GLY A 11 14.20 -0.91 2.46
C GLY A 11 14.84 -0.48 1.14
N TYR A 12 16.15 -0.74 0.98
CA TYR A 12 16.93 -0.38 -0.22
C TYR A 12 16.99 -1.53 -1.24
N ASP A 13 15.85 -2.15 -1.55
CA ASP A 13 15.76 -3.01 -2.72
C ASP A 13 14.83 -2.33 -3.72
N LEU A 14 15.46 -1.59 -4.64
CA LEU A 14 14.83 -0.61 -5.52
C LEU A 14 14.38 -1.20 -6.86
N ALA A 15 14.51 -2.51 -7.04
CA ALA A 15 13.97 -3.19 -8.22
C ALA A 15 12.45 -2.95 -8.28
N GLY A 16 12.01 -2.38 -9.39
CA GLY A 16 10.64 -1.92 -9.56
C GLY A 16 10.59 -0.69 -10.45
N SER A 17 9.48 0.05 -10.37
CA SER A 17 9.28 1.23 -11.19
C SER A 17 8.42 2.27 -10.48
N THR A 18 8.50 3.52 -10.93
CA THR A 18 7.60 4.59 -10.51
C THR A 18 7.20 5.41 -11.74
N GLN A 19 5.90 5.65 -11.91
CA GLN A 19 5.35 6.43 -13.01
C GLN A 19 4.45 7.53 -12.47
N LEU A 20 4.54 8.72 -13.06
CA LEU A 20 3.61 9.82 -12.82
C LEU A 20 2.79 10.06 -14.08
N LEU A 21 1.47 10.07 -13.90
CA LEU A 21 0.50 10.41 -14.93
C LEU A 21 -0.19 11.73 -14.58
N ARG A 22 -0.46 12.54 -15.61
CA ARG A 22 -1.32 13.73 -15.55
C ARG A 22 -2.51 13.48 -16.46
N ASP A 23 -3.72 13.59 -15.92
CA ASP A 23 -4.98 13.41 -16.66
C ASP A 23 -5.00 12.10 -17.49
N GLY A 24 -4.43 11.02 -16.91
CA GLY A 24 -4.34 9.70 -17.52
C GLY A 24 -3.19 9.48 -18.51
N THR A 25 -2.37 10.50 -18.78
CA THR A 25 -1.19 10.40 -19.66
C THR A 25 0.09 10.34 -18.85
N VAL A 26 0.98 9.39 -19.13
CA VAL A 26 2.31 9.31 -18.49
C VAL A 26 3.13 10.55 -18.84
N ILE A 27 3.63 11.25 -17.83
CA ILE A 27 4.49 12.43 -17.95
C ILE A 27 5.90 12.23 -17.38
N GLY A 28 6.14 11.09 -16.72
CA GLY A 28 7.44 10.74 -16.20
C GLY A 28 7.49 9.31 -15.69
N GLU A 29 8.66 8.69 -15.81
CA GLU A 29 8.94 7.33 -15.40
C GLU A 29 10.32 7.25 -14.73
N SER A 30 10.49 6.25 -13.88
CA SER A 30 11.71 5.95 -13.14
C SER A 30 11.79 4.44 -12.95
N ASP A 31 12.95 3.84 -13.23
CA ASP A 31 13.21 2.40 -13.00
C ASP A 31 13.56 2.09 -11.53
N VAL A 32 13.13 2.97 -10.62
CA VAL A 32 13.34 2.85 -9.18
C VAL A 32 11.98 2.66 -8.52
N GLY A 33 11.82 1.52 -7.84
CA GLY A 33 10.67 1.26 -7.00
C GLY A 33 10.57 2.28 -5.86
N GLY A 34 9.39 2.89 -5.70
CA GLY A 34 9.10 3.88 -4.67
C GLY A 34 9.80 5.24 -4.82
N GLY A 35 10.52 5.49 -5.92
CA GLY A 35 11.36 6.68 -6.08
C GLY A 35 11.33 7.28 -7.48
N GLY A 36 11.35 8.61 -7.55
CA GLY A 36 11.46 9.36 -8.79
C GLY A 36 11.37 10.87 -8.57
N GLN A 37 11.92 11.65 -9.49
CA GLN A 37 11.73 13.09 -9.56
C GLN A 37 11.09 13.42 -10.90
N PHE A 38 9.94 14.10 -10.85
CA PHE A 38 9.14 14.38 -12.02
C PHE A 38 8.87 15.89 -12.12
N THR A 39 8.97 16.43 -13.33
CA THR A 39 8.57 17.80 -13.60
C THR A 39 7.07 17.85 -13.87
N VAL A 40 6.35 18.70 -13.14
CA VAL A 40 4.92 18.94 -13.33
C VAL A 40 4.68 20.38 -13.77
N GLY A 41 3.61 20.60 -14.54
CA GLY A 41 3.19 21.94 -14.96
C GLY A 41 2.59 22.75 -13.81
N PRO A 42 2.46 24.08 -13.95
CA PRO A 42 1.95 24.91 -12.87
C PRO A 42 0.43 24.79 -12.68
N GLU A 43 -0.29 24.33 -13.71
CA GLU A 43 -1.75 24.26 -13.66
C GLU A 43 -2.24 23.15 -12.74
N ARG A 44 -3.37 23.43 -12.09
CA ARG A 44 -4.12 22.44 -11.34
C ARG A 44 -4.54 21.28 -12.24
N ALA A 45 -4.17 20.06 -11.87
CA ALA A 45 -4.50 18.85 -12.62
C ALA A 45 -4.67 17.63 -11.70
N ALA A 46 -5.32 16.60 -12.23
CA ALA A 46 -5.39 15.29 -11.57
C ALA A 46 -4.16 14.48 -11.93
N TYR A 47 -3.51 13.93 -10.91
CA TYR A 47 -2.32 13.11 -11.05
C TYR A 47 -2.60 11.69 -10.58
N THR A 48 -1.93 10.73 -11.22
CA THR A 48 -1.83 9.35 -10.75
C THR A 48 -0.37 8.98 -10.59
N LEU A 49 0.06 8.65 -9.37
CA LEU A 49 1.37 8.09 -9.10
C LEU A 49 1.23 6.57 -9.00
N ARG A 50 1.97 5.82 -9.80
CA ARG A 50 2.06 4.37 -9.73
C ARG A 50 3.45 3.98 -9.30
N SER A 51 3.55 2.97 -8.46
CA SER A 51 4.84 2.41 -8.09
C SER A 51 4.76 0.91 -7.88
N THR A 52 5.80 0.20 -8.31
CA THR A 52 6.04 -1.20 -8.01
C THR A 52 7.37 -1.37 -7.29
N VAL A 53 7.44 -2.37 -6.42
CA VAL A 53 8.67 -2.85 -5.79
C VAL A 53 8.65 -4.37 -5.87
N ASP A 54 9.74 -4.94 -6.37
CA ASP A 54 9.93 -6.35 -6.66
C ASP A 54 11.22 -6.84 -5.98
N PRO A 55 11.21 -7.05 -4.66
CA PRO A 55 12.43 -7.40 -3.92
C PRO A 55 13.04 -8.71 -4.42
N ALA A 56 14.35 -8.73 -4.63
CA ALA A 56 15.02 -9.94 -5.10
C ALA A 56 15.10 -10.98 -3.97
N ASP A 57 14.92 -12.26 -4.32
CA ASP A 57 15.05 -13.40 -3.41
C ASP A 57 14.21 -13.34 -2.12
N ALA A 58 13.10 -12.58 -2.15
CA ALA A 58 12.24 -12.44 -0.99
C ALA A 58 11.26 -13.62 -0.88
N GLY A 59 11.15 -14.21 0.33
CA GLY A 59 10.12 -15.21 0.62
C GLY A 59 8.73 -14.60 0.89
N LEU A 60 8.69 -13.31 1.22
CA LEU A 60 7.50 -12.52 1.56
C LEU A 60 7.59 -11.16 0.88
N SER A 61 6.45 -10.50 0.66
CA SER A 61 6.36 -9.22 -0.05
C SER A 61 7.05 -9.27 -1.42
N THR A 62 6.87 -10.37 -2.14
CA THR A 62 7.54 -10.67 -3.43
C THR A 62 7.17 -9.68 -4.53
N HIS A 63 6.04 -9.01 -4.38
CA HIS A 63 5.61 -7.91 -5.23
C HIS A 63 4.76 -6.94 -4.40
N ILE A 64 5.07 -5.66 -4.49
CA ILE A 64 4.28 -4.58 -3.92
C ILE A 64 3.92 -3.63 -5.04
N SER A 65 2.63 -3.34 -5.21
CA SER A 65 2.16 -2.28 -6.11
C SER A 65 1.37 -1.26 -5.32
N ALA A 66 1.56 0.01 -5.60
CA ALA A 66 0.73 1.09 -5.07
C ALA A 66 0.35 2.10 -6.16
N GLU A 67 -0.87 2.57 -6.10
CA GLU A 67 -1.40 3.63 -6.97
C GLU A 67 -2.04 4.70 -6.11
N TRP A 68 -1.70 5.96 -6.34
CA TRP A 68 -2.30 7.11 -5.71
C TRP A 68 -2.94 8.01 -6.75
N THR A 69 -4.15 8.50 -6.48
CA THR A 69 -4.74 9.61 -7.21
C THR A 69 -4.79 10.83 -6.30
N PHE A 70 -4.37 11.98 -6.82
CA PHE A 70 -4.40 13.24 -6.07
C PHE A 70 -4.52 14.42 -7.03
N THR A 71 -4.97 15.57 -6.51
CA THR A 71 -4.92 16.84 -7.25
C THR A 71 -3.71 17.63 -6.80
N SER A 72 -2.98 18.24 -7.73
CA SER A 72 -1.85 19.12 -7.42
C SER A 72 -1.88 20.34 -8.34
N GLU A 73 -1.39 21.46 -7.81
CA GLU A 73 -1.19 22.72 -8.52
C GLU A 73 0.05 23.42 -7.96
N HIS A 74 0.58 24.41 -8.67
CA HIS A 74 1.74 25.15 -8.19
C HIS A 74 1.43 25.94 -6.92
N THR A 75 2.33 25.85 -5.95
CA THR A 75 2.32 26.64 -4.72
C THR A 75 3.62 27.45 -4.63
N ALA A 76 3.56 28.63 -4.00
CA ALA A 76 4.75 29.45 -3.76
C ALA A 76 5.72 28.77 -2.80
N ASP A 77 5.19 28.04 -1.82
CA ASP A 77 5.95 27.28 -0.83
C ASP A 77 6.04 25.80 -1.21
N LEU A 78 7.05 25.10 -0.68
CA LEU A 78 7.15 23.66 -0.79
C LEU A 78 6.09 22.99 0.10
N VAL A 79 5.11 22.35 -0.54
CA VAL A 79 4.02 21.62 0.13
C VAL A 79 4.12 20.15 -0.21
N ALA A 80 3.96 19.29 0.80
CA ALA A 80 3.92 17.84 0.60
C ALA A 80 2.66 17.43 -0.19
N ILE A 81 2.83 16.53 -1.15
CA ILE A 81 1.69 15.90 -1.83
C ILE A 81 0.94 15.02 -0.81
N PRO A 82 -0.38 15.16 -0.65
CA PRO A 82 -1.14 14.53 0.44
C PRO A 82 -1.46 13.06 0.17
N LEU A 83 -0.45 12.26 -0.16
CA LEU A 83 -0.61 10.84 -0.45
C LEU A 83 -1.12 10.08 0.78
N LEU A 84 -2.21 9.33 0.60
CA LEU A 84 -2.75 8.42 1.61
C LEU A 84 -1.97 7.11 1.69
N ALA A 85 -1.93 6.48 2.85
CA ALA A 85 -1.40 5.11 2.99
C ALA A 85 -2.23 4.32 4.00
N VAL A 86 -2.76 3.17 3.59
CA VAL A 86 -3.32 2.17 4.51
C VAL A 86 -2.17 1.31 5.02
N ARG A 87 -2.01 1.21 6.33
CA ARG A 87 -1.01 0.39 7.00
C ARG A 87 -1.68 -0.82 7.62
N PHE A 88 -1.04 -1.97 7.49
CA PHE A 88 -1.43 -3.22 8.13
C PHE A 88 -0.45 -3.51 9.28
N ALA A 89 -0.97 -3.87 10.45
CA ALA A 89 -0.16 -4.26 11.60
C ALA A 89 -0.67 -5.58 12.19
N PRO A 90 -0.62 -6.70 11.43
CA PRO A 90 -0.97 -8.01 11.95
C PRO A 90 -0.04 -8.40 13.11
N ASP A 91 -0.58 -9.10 14.10
CA ASP A 91 0.20 -9.68 15.19
C ASP A 91 0.83 -11.00 14.70
N LEU A 92 2.10 -10.93 14.30
CA LEU A 92 2.85 -12.02 13.69
C LEU A 92 4.00 -12.44 14.61
N ASP A 93 4.48 -13.68 14.45
CA ASP A 93 5.70 -14.11 15.10
C ASP A 93 6.98 -13.51 14.46
N ASN A 94 8.14 -13.83 15.04
CA ASN A 94 9.45 -13.32 14.59
C ASN A 94 9.85 -13.77 13.17
N ASP A 95 9.13 -14.74 12.60
CA ASP A 95 9.33 -15.23 11.24
C ASP A 95 8.27 -14.69 10.26
N ASN A 96 7.46 -13.71 10.71
CA ASN A 96 6.35 -13.11 9.96
C ASN A 96 5.27 -14.14 9.59
N THR A 97 4.91 -14.97 10.56
CA THR A 97 3.93 -16.04 10.41
C THR A 97 2.74 -15.84 11.34
N ALA A 98 1.56 -16.31 10.92
CA ALA A 98 0.37 -16.44 11.73
C ALA A 98 -0.20 -17.87 11.64
N PRO A 99 -1.00 -18.33 12.62
CA PRO A 99 -1.60 -19.66 12.54
C PRO A 99 -2.58 -19.79 11.36
N ALA A 100 -2.55 -20.94 10.70
CA ALA A 100 -3.51 -21.39 9.71
C ALA A 100 -4.81 -21.91 10.37
N GLY A 101 -5.89 -22.01 9.59
CA GLY A 101 -7.14 -22.62 10.04
C GLY A 101 -7.93 -21.86 11.12
N ILE A 102 -7.59 -20.59 11.37
CA ILE A 102 -8.23 -19.75 12.38
C ILE A 102 -8.87 -18.49 11.77
N ARG A 103 -9.80 -17.91 12.51
CA ARG A 103 -10.21 -16.52 12.30
C ARG A 103 -9.12 -15.60 12.86
N PHE A 104 -8.67 -14.65 12.05
CA PHE A 104 -7.57 -13.75 12.39
C PHE A 104 -7.97 -12.29 12.18
N THR A 105 -7.43 -11.39 13.00
CA THR A 105 -7.70 -9.95 12.95
C THR A 105 -6.44 -9.18 12.63
N ILE A 106 -6.55 -8.26 11.68
CA ILE A 106 -5.47 -7.41 11.21
C ILE A 106 -5.81 -5.96 11.59
N PRO A 107 -5.13 -5.39 12.60
CA PRO A 107 -5.16 -3.95 12.84
C PRO A 107 -4.76 -3.17 11.58
N ILE A 108 -5.51 -2.10 11.30
CA ILE A 108 -5.24 -1.19 10.19
C ILE A 108 -5.28 0.26 10.66
N TYR A 109 -4.46 1.11 10.04
CA TYR A 109 -4.52 2.55 10.24
C TYR A 109 -4.19 3.31 8.95
N VAL A 110 -4.58 4.58 8.88
CA VAL A 110 -4.34 5.41 7.71
C VAL A 110 -3.38 6.53 8.06
N GLN A 111 -2.41 6.77 7.18
CA GLN A 111 -1.48 7.89 7.26
C GLN A 111 -1.68 8.81 6.04
N ARG A 112 -1.23 10.06 6.18
CA ARG A 112 -1.17 11.03 5.09
C ARG A 112 0.22 11.67 5.07
N ASN A 113 0.85 11.68 3.90
CA ASN A 113 2.14 12.32 3.73
C ASN A 113 2.07 13.82 4.08
N GLY A 114 3.05 14.30 4.84
CA GLY A 114 3.12 15.70 5.29
C GLY A 114 2.12 16.10 6.39
N ALA A 115 1.46 15.15 7.05
CA ALA A 115 0.51 15.44 8.12
C ALA A 115 0.60 14.45 9.30
N ASP A 116 0.38 14.94 10.52
CA ASP A 116 0.37 14.11 11.75
C ASP A 116 -0.85 13.19 11.84
N THR A 117 -1.94 13.55 11.17
CA THR A 117 -3.18 12.75 11.12
C THR A 117 -3.68 12.62 9.69
N PRO A 118 -4.41 11.55 9.34
CA PRO A 118 -4.91 11.35 7.98
C PRO A 118 -6.02 12.35 7.57
N GLY A 119 -6.54 13.15 8.51
CA GLY A 119 -7.74 13.95 8.31
C GLY A 119 -9.00 13.09 8.25
N THR A 120 -10.06 13.58 7.60
CA THR A 120 -11.25 12.75 7.39
C THR A 120 -11.10 11.88 6.14
N VAL A 121 -11.08 10.57 6.35
CA VAL A 121 -11.03 9.55 5.29
C VAL A 121 -12.21 8.60 5.42
N GLY A 122 -12.53 7.86 4.35
CA GLY A 122 -13.49 6.76 4.42
C GLY A 122 -13.02 5.59 5.27
N VAL A 123 -13.83 4.52 5.33
CA VAL A 123 -13.37 3.24 5.89
C VAL A 123 -12.56 2.51 4.81
N PRO A 124 -11.30 2.10 5.09
CA PRO A 124 -10.52 1.36 4.13
C PRO A 124 -11.23 0.07 3.72
N THR A 125 -11.17 -0.21 2.44
CA THR A 125 -11.51 -1.53 1.93
C THR A 125 -10.28 -2.42 2.03
N VAL A 126 -10.47 -3.65 2.48
CA VAL A 126 -9.41 -4.66 2.58
C VAL A 126 -9.89 -5.93 1.92
N GLU A 127 -9.04 -6.52 1.10
CA GLU A 127 -9.23 -7.81 0.47
C GLU A 127 -8.03 -8.71 0.79
N VAL A 128 -8.29 -10.00 0.86
CA VAL A 128 -7.32 -11.03 1.18
C VAL A 128 -7.29 -12.07 0.07
N SER A 129 -6.10 -12.59 -0.19
CA SER A 129 -5.84 -13.65 -1.13
C SER A 129 -4.96 -14.71 -0.47
N TYR A 130 -5.21 -15.97 -0.81
CA TYR A 130 -4.43 -17.12 -0.35
C TYR A 130 -3.77 -17.90 -1.50
N ASP A 131 -3.85 -17.36 -2.73
CA ASP A 131 -3.33 -17.94 -3.98
C ASP A 131 -2.47 -16.93 -4.76
N ASP A 132 -1.62 -16.19 -4.04
CA ASP A 132 -0.68 -15.19 -4.56
C ASP A 132 -1.32 -14.09 -5.43
N GLY A 133 -2.55 -13.71 -5.11
CA GLY A 133 -3.26 -12.59 -5.71
C GLY A 133 -4.08 -12.96 -6.93
N THR A 134 -4.23 -14.26 -7.21
CA THR A 134 -5.06 -14.76 -8.32
C THR A 134 -6.55 -14.50 -8.03
N THR A 135 -6.99 -14.74 -6.80
CA THR A 135 -8.36 -14.47 -6.37
C THR A 135 -8.39 -13.64 -5.08
N TRP A 136 -9.37 -12.74 -4.98
CA TRP A 136 -9.46 -11.79 -3.87
C TRP A 136 -10.83 -11.89 -3.21
N THR A 137 -10.83 -12.05 -1.88
CA THR A 137 -12.03 -12.05 -1.06
C THR A 137 -12.05 -10.82 -0.16
N ARG A 138 -13.18 -10.14 -0.09
CA ARG A 138 -13.34 -8.96 0.77
C ARG A 138 -13.32 -9.33 2.25
N ALA A 139 -12.44 -8.70 3.02
CA ALA A 139 -12.41 -8.83 4.46
C ALA A 139 -13.49 -7.95 5.11
N ARG A 140 -14.01 -8.38 6.26
CA ARG A 140 -14.92 -7.54 7.06
C ARG A 140 -14.07 -6.51 7.82
N VAL A 141 -14.26 -5.23 7.52
CA VAL A 141 -13.62 -4.13 8.24
C VAL A 141 -14.60 -3.53 9.24
N THR A 142 -14.19 -3.40 10.49
CA THR A 142 -14.97 -2.74 11.55
C THR A 142 -14.04 -1.86 12.36
N ALA A 143 -14.36 -0.57 12.45
CA ALA A 143 -13.44 0.45 12.94
C ALA A 143 -12.07 0.32 12.24
N SER A 144 -11.02 0.06 13.01
CA SER A 144 -9.62 -0.02 12.56
C SER A 144 -9.13 -1.48 12.48
N THR A 145 -10.01 -2.43 12.19
CA THR A 145 -9.66 -3.86 12.17
C THR A 145 -10.31 -4.58 11.00
N ALA A 146 -9.50 -5.25 10.19
CA ALA A 146 -9.96 -6.21 9.19
C ALA A 146 -10.00 -7.62 9.78
N THR A 147 -11.06 -8.38 9.52
CA THR A 147 -11.16 -9.79 9.93
C THR A 147 -11.13 -10.70 8.71
N VAL A 148 -10.27 -11.70 8.75
CA VAL A 148 -10.05 -12.72 7.72
C VAL A 148 -10.16 -14.13 8.33
N ASN A 149 -10.31 -15.15 7.49
CA ASN A 149 -10.28 -16.54 7.94
C ASN A 149 -9.15 -17.25 7.18
N HIS A 150 -8.10 -17.64 7.89
CA HIS A 150 -6.99 -18.38 7.30
C HIS A 150 -7.44 -19.80 6.97
N PRO A 151 -7.32 -20.25 5.71
CA PRO A 151 -7.45 -21.66 5.36
C PRO A 151 -6.40 -22.51 6.09
N ARG A 152 -6.61 -23.83 6.16
CA ARG A 152 -5.65 -24.76 6.81
C ARG A 152 -4.48 -25.14 5.89
N ASP A 153 -4.69 -25.00 4.59
CA ASP A 153 -3.82 -25.44 3.50
C ASP A 153 -3.17 -24.28 2.76
N ALA A 154 -3.48 -23.04 3.14
CA ALA A 154 -2.82 -21.85 2.62
C ALA A 154 -1.46 -21.66 3.30
N GLU A 155 -0.44 -21.32 2.50
CA GLU A 155 0.92 -21.06 3.00
C GLU A 155 1.19 -19.57 3.23
N TYR A 156 0.49 -18.70 2.48
CA TYR A 156 0.72 -17.27 2.50
C TYR A 156 -0.58 -16.49 2.48
N VAL A 157 -0.50 -15.26 2.98
CA VAL A 157 -1.56 -14.26 2.87
C VAL A 157 -1.07 -13.10 2.04
N SER A 158 -1.82 -12.76 0.99
CA SER A 158 -1.66 -11.52 0.23
C SER A 158 -2.75 -10.53 0.59
N LEU A 159 -2.42 -9.24 0.64
CA LEU A 159 -3.34 -8.18 1.07
C LEU A 159 -3.49 -7.12 -0.02
N ARG A 160 -4.73 -6.66 -0.20
CA ARG A 160 -5.05 -5.53 -1.06
C ARG A 160 -5.91 -4.53 -0.28
N SER A 161 -5.58 -3.25 -0.40
CA SER A 161 -6.34 -2.17 0.23
C SER A 161 -6.73 -1.10 -0.76
N HIS A 162 -7.79 -0.39 -0.43
CA HIS A 162 -8.15 0.85 -1.10
C HIS A 162 -8.85 1.81 -0.14
N ILE A 163 -8.49 3.09 -0.22
CA ILE A 163 -9.05 4.19 0.57
C ILE A 163 -9.25 5.43 -0.30
N THR A 164 -10.21 6.27 0.09
CA THR A 164 -10.49 7.58 -0.54
C THR A 164 -10.85 8.59 0.54
N ASP A 165 -10.51 9.86 0.32
CA ASP A 165 -10.92 10.98 1.17
C ASP A 165 -12.04 11.83 0.53
N ARG A 166 -12.50 12.89 1.22
CA ARG A 166 -13.57 13.76 0.71
C ARG A 166 -13.16 14.63 -0.48
N GLU A 167 -11.86 14.81 -0.69
CA GLU A 167 -11.31 15.62 -1.77
C GLU A 167 -11.10 14.79 -3.04
N GLY A 168 -11.38 13.48 -2.98
CA GLY A 168 -11.19 12.55 -4.10
C GLY A 168 -9.77 12.01 -4.21
N ASN A 169 -8.89 12.29 -3.24
CA ASN A 169 -7.59 11.63 -3.19
C ASN A 169 -7.81 10.17 -2.83
N SER A 170 -7.12 9.26 -3.50
CA SER A 170 -7.27 7.83 -3.26
C SER A 170 -5.93 7.10 -3.25
N GLN A 171 -5.92 5.95 -2.60
CA GLN A 171 -4.80 5.02 -2.63
C GLN A 171 -5.32 3.60 -2.86
N ARG A 172 -4.59 2.83 -3.66
CA ARG A 172 -4.71 1.39 -3.81
C ARG A 172 -3.34 0.78 -3.53
N GLN A 173 -3.32 -0.36 -2.85
CA GLN A 173 -2.08 -1.10 -2.64
C GLN A 173 -2.35 -2.60 -2.68
N THR A 174 -1.40 -3.33 -3.24
CA THR A 174 -1.33 -4.79 -3.22
C THR A 174 0.02 -5.19 -2.66
N ILE A 175 0.02 -6.17 -1.75
CA ILE A 175 1.21 -6.82 -1.20
C ILE A 175 1.02 -8.32 -1.41
N ILE A 176 1.83 -8.90 -2.29
CA ILE A 176 1.83 -10.34 -2.53
C ILE A 176 2.69 -11.02 -1.46
N ARG A 177 2.15 -12.07 -0.84
CA ARG A 177 2.74 -12.80 0.30
C ARG A 177 3.14 -11.86 1.43
N ALA A 178 2.20 -11.06 1.92
CA ALA A 178 2.41 -10.13 3.04
C ALA A 178 2.91 -10.83 4.31
N TYR A 179 2.45 -12.05 4.60
CA TYR A 179 2.93 -12.90 5.69
C TYR A 179 2.64 -14.39 5.43
N ALA A 180 3.29 -15.27 6.18
CA ALA A 180 3.16 -16.73 6.05
C ALA A 180 2.12 -17.33 7.01
N LEU A 181 1.71 -18.57 6.75
CA LEU A 181 0.78 -19.34 7.58
C LEU A 181 1.39 -20.69 8.00
N THR A 182 1.11 -21.11 9.25
CA THR A 182 1.56 -22.41 9.82
C THR A 182 0.51 -23.15 10.63
#